data_AF-A0A084VE74-F1
#
_entry.id   AF-A0A084VE74-F1
#
_cell.length_a   1.000
_cell.length_b   1.000
_cell.length_c   1.000
_cell.angle_alpha   90.00
_cell.angle_beta   90.00
_cell.angle_gamma   90.00
#
_symmetry.space_group_name_H-M   'P 1'
#
loop_
_entity.id
_entity.type
_entity.pdbx_description
1 polymer ?
#
loop_
_entity_poly.entity_id
_entity_poly.type
_entity_poly.pdbx_seq_one_letter_code
_entity_poly.pdbx_strand_id
1 'polypeptide(L)'
;MVKFVPNIVVLDYLTAIGSKDTSVMNIATKHLRPGYQNQMRYCQTDGSFGLWQNYGGSVFLTAFVAKSMQTASKYISEVDVTMVPSAFQWLATKQQYDGRFDEVGSVIHKDMQGGLRNGIALTSYVLIAFLENENAKVTHTKVIEKSVDYITRRLPQVTDIYDLSIATYAMMLSNQNHHLKQDFMKRLMDKSTVYGNGTFRYWNRHSHSIETTGYALLAMVQDGKFLDSVPVMRWLVSQRYVTGSIPRTQDTFVGLKALTKLAEVISPSRNDYFIQLEYKAQTKKFIVTSQDIVTQIFQDIPSDVKKIYISVAGMGFGLLDVKYEYATDLRNYKHRFDLTLEKLNTSLDYELKLKICVSFNPKHRNDRSNMALVEVNFPTGYIVDHNPITEATTVNPIQTIDVRFGGTSVMAYYASMGTEKNCFVTTAYRRFKVAVKRPAYVFVQDYYDPKLNAIMHYEVTP
;
A
#
# COMPACT_ATOMS: atom_id res chain seq x y z
N MET A 1 -2.42 1.71 -9.53
CA MET A 1 -3.12 2.19 -8.31
C MET A 1 -2.45 3.34 -7.56
N VAL A 2 -1.15 3.35 -7.22
CA VAL A 2 -0.52 4.50 -6.51
C VAL A 2 -0.56 5.81 -7.29
N LYS A 3 -0.50 5.77 -8.62
CA LYS A 3 -0.68 6.96 -9.47
C LYS A 3 -2.15 7.40 -9.64
N PHE A 4 -3.08 6.74 -8.94
CA PHE A 4 -4.51 6.91 -9.12
C PHE A 4 -5.21 7.24 -7.79
N VAL A 5 -5.24 6.28 -6.86
CA VAL A 5 -6.02 6.37 -5.61
C VAL A 5 -5.62 7.53 -4.70
N PRO A 6 -4.34 7.89 -4.48
CA PRO A 6 -3.99 9.03 -3.65
C PRO A 6 -4.60 10.35 -4.16
N ASN A 7 -4.68 10.54 -5.48
CA ASN A 7 -5.34 11.71 -6.06
C ASN A 7 -6.84 11.74 -5.72
N ILE A 8 -7.50 10.58 -5.74
CA ILE A 8 -8.91 10.45 -5.35
C ILE A 8 -9.10 10.81 -3.88
N VAL A 9 -8.25 10.29 -2.99
CA VAL A 9 -8.35 10.54 -1.54
C VAL A 9 -8.13 12.04 -1.23
N VAL A 10 -7.19 12.69 -1.91
CA VAL A 10 -6.98 14.14 -1.79
C VAL A 10 -8.22 14.90 -2.24
N LEU A 11 -8.80 14.54 -3.37
CA LEU A 11 -10.02 15.18 -3.89
C LEU A 11 -11.21 14.97 -2.95
N ASP A 12 -11.47 13.74 -2.52
CA ASP A 12 -12.53 13.40 -1.56
C ASP A 12 -12.39 14.23 -0.27
N TYR A 13 -11.18 14.31 0.30
CA TYR A 13 -10.92 15.11 1.49
C TYR A 13 -11.22 16.60 1.26
N LEU A 14 -10.62 17.19 0.23
CA LEU A 14 -10.75 18.62 -0.05
C LEU A 14 -12.20 19.00 -0.35
N THR A 15 -12.95 18.15 -1.05
CA THR A 15 -14.39 18.32 -1.28
C THR A 15 -15.18 18.21 0.01
N ALA A 16 -14.89 17.22 0.87
CA ALA A 16 -15.63 17.00 2.10
C ALA A 16 -15.44 18.12 3.13
N ILE A 17 -14.24 18.71 3.23
CA ILE A 17 -14.01 19.88 4.09
C ILE A 17 -14.45 21.21 3.47
N GLY A 18 -15.02 21.18 2.25
CA GLY A 18 -15.44 22.39 1.54
C GLY A 18 -14.28 23.34 1.18
N SER A 19 -13.08 22.79 0.92
CA SER A 19 -11.91 23.59 0.57
C SER A 19 -12.15 24.40 -0.70
N LYS A 20 -11.73 25.67 -0.69
CA LYS A 20 -11.75 26.56 -1.86
C LYS A 20 -10.42 26.57 -2.63
N ASP A 21 -9.47 25.73 -2.24
CA ASP A 21 -8.18 25.62 -2.93
C ASP A 21 -8.33 24.86 -4.25
N THR A 22 -8.53 25.63 -5.32
CA THR A 22 -8.64 25.08 -6.68
C THR A 22 -7.30 24.63 -7.25
N SER A 23 -6.17 25.12 -6.74
CA SER A 23 -4.84 24.77 -7.24
C SER A 23 -4.54 23.29 -6.97
N VAL A 24 -4.71 22.84 -5.73
CA VAL A 24 -4.46 21.43 -5.37
C VAL A 24 -5.47 20.49 -6.02
N MET A 25 -6.75 20.88 -6.06
CA MET A 25 -7.77 20.08 -6.75
C MET A 25 -7.45 19.91 -8.23
N ASN A 26 -7.00 20.96 -8.91
CA ASN A 26 -6.58 20.89 -10.31
C ASN A 26 -5.34 20.01 -10.52
N ILE A 27 -4.35 20.08 -9.62
CA ILE A 27 -3.15 19.23 -9.66
C ILE A 27 -3.54 17.75 -9.49
N ALA A 28 -4.34 17.43 -8.45
CA ALA A 28 -4.80 16.08 -8.19
C ALA A 28 -5.60 15.53 -9.38
N THR A 29 -6.49 16.33 -9.96
CA THR A 29 -7.29 15.95 -11.14
C THR A 29 -6.41 15.73 -12.39
N LYS A 30 -5.41 16.60 -12.61
CA LYS A 30 -4.42 16.47 -13.70
C LYS A 30 -3.61 15.17 -13.58
N HIS A 31 -3.27 14.74 -12.37
CA HIS A 31 -2.59 13.46 -12.14
C HIS A 31 -3.53 12.25 -12.16
N LEU A 32 -4.81 12.44 -11.84
CA LEU A 32 -5.83 11.38 -11.84
C LEU A 32 -6.06 10.81 -13.25
N ARG A 33 -6.14 11.67 -14.28
CA ARG A 33 -6.35 11.27 -15.69
C ARG A 33 -5.29 10.29 -16.25
N PRO A 34 -3.97 10.60 -16.23
CA PRO A 34 -2.97 9.64 -16.67
C PRO A 34 -2.90 8.41 -15.75
N GLY A 35 -3.26 8.55 -14.47
CA GLY A 35 -3.45 7.44 -13.55
C GLY A 35 -4.51 6.45 -14.02
N TYR A 36 -5.66 6.94 -14.48
CA TYR A 36 -6.74 6.15 -15.08
C TYR A 36 -6.26 5.43 -16.34
N GLN A 37 -5.69 6.16 -17.31
CA GLN A 37 -5.18 5.57 -18.55
C GLN A 37 -4.14 4.48 -18.29
N ASN A 38 -3.25 4.68 -17.34
CA ASN A 38 -2.27 3.68 -16.95
C ASN A 38 -2.92 2.46 -16.28
N GLN A 39 -4.02 2.63 -15.53
CA GLN A 39 -4.74 1.52 -14.91
C GLN A 39 -5.51 0.68 -15.94
N MET A 40 -5.99 1.28 -17.02
CA MET A 40 -6.69 0.57 -18.11
C MET A 40 -5.82 -0.46 -18.82
N ARG A 41 -4.49 -0.32 -18.74
CA ARG A 41 -3.55 -1.33 -19.23
C ARG A 41 -3.77 -2.72 -18.62
N TYR A 42 -4.29 -2.78 -17.39
CA TYR A 42 -4.50 -4.02 -16.66
C TYR A 42 -5.92 -4.57 -16.78
N CYS A 43 -6.79 -3.87 -17.53
CA CYS A 43 -8.13 -4.35 -17.86
C CYS A 43 -8.03 -5.55 -18.81
N GLN A 44 -8.81 -6.59 -18.55
CA GLN A 44 -8.88 -7.79 -19.35
C GLN A 44 -10.11 -7.75 -20.27
N THR A 45 -10.17 -8.64 -21.25
CA THR A 45 -11.26 -8.69 -22.25
C THR A 45 -12.63 -9.01 -21.65
N ASP A 46 -12.68 -9.65 -20.49
CA ASP A 46 -13.90 -9.98 -19.75
C ASP A 46 -14.36 -8.89 -18.77
N GLY A 47 -13.71 -7.71 -18.80
CA GLY A 47 -14.02 -6.57 -17.93
C GLY A 47 -13.38 -6.65 -16.53
N SER A 48 -12.60 -7.70 -16.25
CA SER A 48 -11.85 -7.83 -15.00
C SER A 48 -10.52 -7.07 -15.02
N PHE A 49 -9.88 -6.95 -13.86
CA PHE A 49 -8.53 -6.40 -13.74
C PHE A 49 -7.55 -7.45 -13.21
N GLY A 50 -6.43 -7.59 -13.92
CA GLY A 50 -5.35 -8.51 -13.58
C GLY A 50 -4.14 -7.80 -12.96
N LEU A 51 -3.16 -8.58 -12.49
CA LEU A 51 -1.89 -8.03 -12.02
C LEU A 51 -1.03 -7.52 -13.19
N TRP A 52 -1.11 -8.21 -14.34
CA TRP A 52 -0.34 -7.92 -15.54
C TRP A 52 -1.26 -7.78 -16.76
N GLN A 53 -0.69 -7.27 -17.85
CA GLN A 53 -1.38 -7.22 -19.14
C GLN A 53 -1.64 -8.65 -19.65
N ASN A 54 -2.87 -8.94 -20.07
CA ASN A 54 -3.27 -10.22 -20.69
C ASN A 54 -3.01 -11.47 -19.82
N TYR A 55 -3.18 -11.36 -18.50
CA TYR A 55 -2.85 -12.43 -17.54
C TYR A 55 -4.09 -13.03 -16.85
N GLY A 56 -5.29 -12.62 -17.26
CA GLY A 56 -6.55 -12.95 -16.61
C GLY A 56 -6.84 -12.04 -15.40
N GLY A 57 -8.09 -12.08 -14.95
CA GLY A 57 -8.57 -11.26 -13.84
C GLY A 57 -8.06 -11.72 -12.47
N SER A 58 -8.19 -10.84 -11.49
CA SER A 58 -8.12 -11.14 -10.06
C SER A 58 -9.34 -10.55 -9.37
N VAL A 59 -9.96 -11.32 -8.47
CA VAL A 59 -11.11 -10.86 -7.67
C VAL A 59 -10.70 -9.67 -6.80
N PHE A 60 -9.56 -9.77 -6.10
CA PHE A 60 -9.05 -8.68 -5.28
C PHE A 60 -8.80 -7.40 -6.09
N LEU A 61 -8.07 -7.51 -7.22
CA LEU A 61 -7.72 -6.35 -8.03
C LEU A 61 -8.94 -5.75 -8.74
N THR A 62 -9.87 -6.58 -9.24
CA THR A 62 -11.10 -6.10 -9.87
C THR A 62 -11.96 -5.34 -8.87
N ALA A 63 -12.17 -5.85 -7.66
CA ALA A 63 -12.90 -5.13 -6.61
C ALA A 63 -12.21 -3.82 -6.22
N PHE A 64 -10.88 -3.84 -6.10
CA PHE A 64 -10.12 -2.65 -5.76
C PHE A 64 -10.22 -1.55 -6.83
N VAL A 65 -10.07 -1.94 -8.10
CA VAL A 65 -10.10 -1.02 -9.23
C VAL A 65 -11.52 -0.48 -9.45
N ALA A 66 -12.55 -1.33 -9.44
CA ALA A 66 -13.94 -0.93 -9.65
C ALA A 66 -14.39 0.13 -8.62
N LYS A 67 -14.11 -0.11 -7.33
CA LYS A 67 -14.38 0.86 -6.24
C LYS A 67 -13.65 2.19 -6.47
N SER A 68 -12.37 2.12 -6.86
CA SER A 68 -11.56 3.33 -7.08
C SER A 68 -12.05 4.11 -8.30
N MET A 69 -12.40 3.44 -9.40
CA MET A 69 -12.88 4.08 -10.62
C MET A 69 -14.25 4.73 -10.44
N GLN A 70 -15.16 4.10 -9.68
CA GLN A 70 -16.42 4.76 -9.31
C GLN A 70 -16.19 6.06 -8.55
N THR A 71 -15.22 6.06 -7.63
CA THR A 71 -14.94 7.26 -6.84
C THR A 71 -14.29 8.34 -7.71
N ALA A 72 -13.40 7.95 -8.62
CA ALA A 72 -12.79 8.85 -9.59
C ALA A 72 -13.79 9.48 -10.56
N SER A 73 -14.89 8.80 -10.90
CA SER A 73 -15.91 9.33 -11.83
C SER A 73 -16.63 10.59 -11.31
N LYS A 74 -16.48 10.92 -10.02
CA LYS A 74 -16.93 12.20 -9.45
C LYS A 74 -16.10 13.39 -9.93
N TYR A 75 -14.86 13.15 -10.35
CA TYR A 75 -13.86 14.18 -10.63
C TYR A 75 -13.40 14.22 -12.09
N ILE A 76 -13.54 13.10 -12.81
CA ILE A 76 -13.14 12.96 -14.22
C ILE A 76 -14.25 12.27 -15.02
N SER A 77 -14.57 12.79 -16.20
CA SER A 77 -15.62 12.26 -17.09
C SER A 77 -15.12 11.14 -18.01
N GLU A 78 -13.81 10.94 -18.07
CA GLU A 78 -13.15 9.94 -18.91
C GLU A 78 -13.31 8.49 -18.40
N VAL A 79 -13.82 8.31 -17.17
CA VAL A 79 -14.13 6.97 -16.64
C VAL A 79 -15.29 6.39 -17.44
N ASP A 80 -15.03 5.27 -18.12
CA ASP A 80 -16.03 4.59 -18.93
C ASP A 80 -17.21 4.12 -18.06
N VAL A 81 -18.40 4.63 -18.41
CA VAL A 81 -19.66 4.38 -17.71
C VAL A 81 -20.07 2.90 -17.74
N THR A 82 -19.59 2.12 -18.71
CA THR A 82 -19.90 0.69 -18.85
C THR A 82 -18.91 -0.21 -18.14
N MET A 83 -17.69 0.28 -17.91
CA MET A 83 -16.59 -0.53 -17.36
C MET A 83 -16.81 -0.84 -15.87
N VAL A 84 -17.21 0.14 -15.06
CA VAL A 84 -17.47 -0.10 -13.62
C VAL A 84 -18.60 -1.12 -13.42
N PRO A 85 -19.78 -1.00 -14.07
CA PRO A 85 -20.79 -2.04 -14.03
C PRO A 85 -20.29 -3.42 -14.51
N SER A 86 -19.51 -3.47 -15.59
CA SER A 86 -18.96 -4.73 -16.11
C SER A 86 -18.03 -5.42 -15.11
N ALA A 87 -17.19 -4.66 -14.41
CA ALA A 87 -16.31 -5.18 -13.37
C ALA A 87 -17.11 -5.75 -12.18
N PHE A 88 -18.17 -5.08 -11.74
CA PHE A 88 -19.06 -5.61 -10.69
C PHE A 88 -19.87 -6.83 -11.13
N GLN A 89 -20.32 -6.85 -12.39
CA GLN A 89 -20.98 -8.01 -12.97
C GLN A 89 -20.03 -9.21 -13.03
N TRP A 90 -18.78 -9.01 -13.48
CA TRP A 90 -17.76 -10.05 -13.48
C TRP A 90 -17.51 -10.56 -12.06
N LEU A 91 -17.34 -9.66 -11.08
CA LEU A 91 -17.18 -10.04 -9.67
C LEU A 91 -18.35 -10.89 -9.19
N ALA A 92 -19.59 -10.50 -9.48
CA ALA A 92 -20.77 -11.26 -9.09
C ALA A 92 -20.74 -12.71 -9.60
N THR A 93 -20.19 -12.96 -10.80
CA THR A 93 -20.03 -14.33 -11.34
C THR A 93 -19.00 -15.18 -10.61
N LYS A 94 -18.11 -14.58 -9.80
CA LYS A 94 -17.08 -15.27 -9.02
C LYS A 94 -17.52 -15.63 -7.60
N GLN A 95 -18.72 -15.22 -7.19
CA GLN A 95 -19.27 -15.59 -5.89
C GLN A 95 -19.65 -17.08 -5.86
N GLN A 96 -19.22 -17.78 -4.82
CA GLN A 96 -19.62 -19.16 -4.56
C GLN A 96 -21.08 -19.23 -4.12
N TYR A 97 -21.66 -20.44 -4.17
CA TYR A 97 -23.06 -20.66 -3.79
C TYR A 97 -23.39 -20.15 -2.38
N ASP A 98 -22.47 -20.35 -1.43
CA ASP A 98 -22.61 -19.99 -0.02
C ASP A 98 -22.29 -18.52 0.29
N GLY A 99 -21.92 -17.72 -0.72
CA GLY A 99 -21.63 -16.29 -0.59
C GLY A 99 -20.14 -15.93 -0.50
N ARG A 100 -19.25 -16.92 -0.42
CA ARG A 100 -17.79 -16.75 -0.39
C ARG A 100 -17.25 -16.18 -1.70
N PHE A 101 -16.17 -15.41 -1.62
CA PHE A 101 -15.30 -15.13 -2.74
C PHE A 101 -13.94 -15.82 -2.59
N ASP A 102 -13.49 -16.46 -3.67
CA ASP A 102 -12.15 -17.04 -3.79
C ASP A 102 -11.35 -16.29 -4.85
N GLU A 103 -10.04 -16.21 -4.64
CA GLU A 103 -9.17 -15.55 -5.60
C GLU A 103 -9.05 -16.36 -6.90
N VAL A 104 -8.91 -15.65 -8.02
CA VAL A 104 -8.60 -16.24 -9.31
C VAL A 104 -7.27 -15.67 -9.83
N GLY A 105 -6.48 -16.51 -10.48
CA GLY A 105 -5.12 -16.14 -10.92
C GLY A 105 -4.09 -16.25 -9.79
N SER A 106 -3.00 -15.48 -9.92
CA SER A 106 -1.86 -15.57 -9.01
C SER A 106 -2.12 -14.90 -7.66
N VAL A 107 -1.82 -15.61 -6.57
CA VAL A 107 -1.84 -15.06 -5.20
C VAL A 107 -0.60 -14.22 -4.96
N ILE A 108 -0.79 -12.92 -4.87
CA ILE A 108 0.26 -11.90 -4.73
C ILE A 108 0.24 -11.23 -3.36
N HIS A 109 -0.88 -11.36 -2.63
CA HIS A 109 -1.08 -10.89 -1.28
C HIS A 109 -1.78 -11.99 -0.49
N LYS A 110 -0.99 -12.86 0.15
CA LYS A 110 -1.49 -14.09 0.80
C LYS A 110 -2.55 -13.83 1.85
N ASP A 111 -2.37 -12.79 2.67
CA ASP A 111 -3.34 -12.52 3.72
C ASP A 111 -4.70 -12.03 3.22
N MET A 112 -4.75 -11.37 2.07
CA MET A 112 -6.02 -10.99 1.44
C MET A 112 -6.62 -12.14 0.62
N GLN A 113 -5.78 -12.84 -0.15
CA GLN A 113 -6.21 -13.74 -1.23
C GLN A 113 -6.11 -15.24 -0.90
N GLY A 114 -5.31 -15.63 0.09
CA GLY A 114 -4.81 -16.98 0.27
C GLY A 114 -5.83 -18.04 0.67
N GLY A 115 -7.09 -17.67 0.97
CA GLY A 115 -8.20 -18.62 1.20
C GLY A 115 -8.10 -19.53 2.44
N LEU A 116 -6.93 -19.64 3.07
CA LEU A 116 -6.65 -20.54 4.21
C LEU A 116 -7.50 -20.24 5.46
N ARG A 117 -8.03 -19.02 5.56
CA ARG A 117 -8.91 -18.57 6.66
C ARG A 117 -10.35 -18.40 6.19
N ASN A 118 -10.85 -19.41 5.47
CA ASN A 118 -12.21 -19.44 4.92
C ASN A 118 -12.56 -18.25 4.01
N GLY A 119 -11.58 -17.63 3.35
CA GLY A 119 -11.83 -16.50 2.43
C GLY A 119 -12.52 -15.28 3.05
N ILE A 120 -12.51 -15.11 4.38
CA ILE A 120 -13.25 -14.02 5.06
C ILE A 120 -12.73 -12.64 4.66
N ALA A 121 -11.40 -12.47 4.58
CA ALA A 121 -10.79 -11.20 4.16
C ALA A 121 -11.24 -10.79 2.76
N LEU A 122 -11.07 -11.66 1.76
CA LEU A 122 -11.46 -11.38 0.37
C LEU A 122 -12.97 -11.15 0.23
N THR A 123 -13.79 -12.00 0.85
CA THR A 123 -15.25 -11.87 0.82
C THR A 123 -15.69 -10.53 1.40
N SER A 124 -15.12 -10.14 2.54
CA SER A 124 -15.42 -8.88 3.21
C SER A 124 -14.92 -7.68 2.40
N TYR A 125 -13.75 -7.79 1.77
CA TYR A 125 -13.18 -6.77 0.90
C TYR A 125 -14.04 -6.52 -0.35
N VAL A 126 -14.51 -7.59 -1.00
CA VAL A 126 -15.43 -7.51 -2.15
C VAL A 126 -16.77 -6.92 -1.71
N LEU A 127 -17.31 -7.36 -0.57
CA LEU A 127 -18.54 -6.80 0.00
C LEU A 127 -18.43 -5.28 0.24
N ILE A 128 -17.30 -4.79 0.78
CA ILE A 128 -17.04 -3.35 0.93
C ILE A 128 -17.10 -2.65 -0.44
N ALA A 129 -16.50 -3.23 -1.48
CA ALA A 129 -16.53 -2.62 -2.82
C ALA A 129 -17.96 -2.49 -3.37
N PHE A 130 -18.82 -3.49 -3.16
CA PHE A 130 -20.24 -3.41 -3.51
C PHE A 130 -20.99 -2.38 -2.67
N LEU A 131 -20.77 -2.34 -1.35
CA LEU A 131 -21.50 -1.46 -0.43
C LEU A 131 -21.15 0.02 -0.58
N GLU A 132 -19.92 0.34 -1.00
CA GLU A 132 -19.46 1.73 -1.21
C GLU A 132 -19.82 2.28 -2.60
N ASN A 133 -20.46 1.48 -3.46
CA ASN A 133 -20.95 1.91 -4.76
C ASN A 133 -22.48 1.88 -4.76
N GLU A 134 -23.13 3.05 -4.83
CA GLU A 134 -24.59 3.16 -4.76
C GLU A 134 -25.32 2.37 -5.85
N ASN A 135 -24.80 2.34 -7.08
CA ASN A 135 -25.42 1.58 -8.16
C ASN A 135 -25.23 0.06 -7.97
N ALA A 136 -24.02 -0.37 -7.62
CA ALA A 136 -23.73 -1.78 -7.37
C ALA A 136 -24.52 -2.31 -6.17
N LYS A 137 -24.71 -1.49 -5.14
CA LYS A 137 -25.50 -1.77 -3.94
C LYS A 137 -26.95 -2.11 -4.28
N VAL A 138 -27.55 -1.42 -5.24
CA VAL A 138 -28.93 -1.68 -5.69
C VAL A 138 -28.99 -2.88 -6.65
N THR A 139 -28.13 -2.88 -7.67
CA THR A 139 -28.16 -3.88 -8.76
C THR A 139 -27.73 -5.28 -8.33
N HIS A 140 -26.90 -5.41 -7.30
CA HIS A 140 -26.32 -6.68 -6.84
C HIS A 140 -26.75 -7.08 -5.43
N THR A 141 -27.97 -6.71 -5.03
CA THR A 141 -28.51 -6.97 -3.67
C THR A 141 -28.35 -8.43 -3.22
N LYS A 142 -28.62 -9.41 -4.09
CA LYS A 142 -28.47 -10.85 -3.77
C LYS A 142 -27.02 -11.24 -3.45
N VAL A 143 -26.03 -10.65 -4.13
CA VAL A 143 -24.61 -10.92 -3.90
C VAL A 143 -24.21 -10.38 -2.52
N ILE A 144 -24.71 -9.20 -2.17
CA ILE A 144 -24.50 -8.55 -0.88
C ILE A 144 -25.09 -9.39 0.24
N GLU A 145 -26.36 -9.77 0.13
CA GLU A 145 -27.07 -10.59 1.13
C GLU A 145 -26.34 -11.90 1.40
N LYS A 146 -25.95 -12.63 0.34
CA LYS A 146 -25.18 -13.87 0.49
C LYS A 146 -23.83 -13.66 1.16
N SER A 147 -23.13 -12.56 0.84
CA SER A 147 -21.83 -12.25 1.45
C SER A 147 -21.99 -11.91 2.93
N VAL A 148 -23.00 -11.11 3.28
CA VAL A 148 -23.36 -10.79 4.67
C VAL A 148 -23.69 -12.07 5.44
N ASP A 149 -24.53 -12.93 4.89
CA ASP A 149 -24.86 -14.23 5.47
C ASP A 149 -23.62 -15.11 5.69
N TYR A 150 -22.73 -15.17 4.70
CA TYR A 150 -21.48 -15.92 4.78
C TYR A 150 -20.60 -15.45 5.95
N ILE A 151 -20.39 -14.14 6.04
CA ILE A 151 -19.54 -13.48 7.05
C ILE A 151 -20.15 -13.60 8.45
N THR A 152 -21.45 -13.35 8.59
CA THR A 152 -22.13 -13.40 9.89
C THR A 152 -22.17 -14.81 10.48
N ARG A 153 -22.47 -15.84 9.68
CA ARG A 153 -22.47 -17.25 10.14
C ARG A 153 -21.09 -17.71 10.62
N ARG A 154 -20.02 -17.14 10.06
CA ARG A 154 -18.64 -17.50 10.38
C ARG A 154 -17.98 -16.59 11.40
N LEU A 155 -18.65 -15.51 11.83
CA LEU A 155 -18.12 -14.59 12.85
C LEU A 155 -17.47 -15.36 14.01
N PRO A 156 -18.12 -16.33 14.68
CA PRO A 156 -17.51 -17.03 15.83
C PRO A 156 -16.15 -17.70 15.53
N GLN A 157 -15.95 -18.12 14.28
CA GLN A 157 -14.74 -18.80 13.80
C GLN A 157 -13.63 -17.83 13.35
N VAL A 158 -13.94 -16.54 13.18
CA VAL A 158 -12.94 -15.52 12.81
C VAL A 158 -12.03 -15.26 14.01
N THR A 159 -10.79 -15.74 13.92
CA THR A 159 -9.76 -15.58 14.95
C THR A 159 -8.74 -14.50 14.61
N ASP A 160 -8.42 -14.37 13.32
CA ASP A 160 -7.46 -13.42 12.78
C ASP A 160 -8.03 -11.99 12.80
N ILE A 161 -7.22 -11.06 13.32
CA ILE A 161 -7.61 -9.67 13.57
C ILE A 161 -7.80 -8.89 12.26
N TYR A 162 -7.06 -9.21 11.20
CA TYR A 162 -7.21 -8.55 9.90
C TYR A 162 -8.52 -8.91 9.24
N ASP A 163 -8.81 -10.21 9.17
CA ASP A 163 -10.08 -10.71 8.66
C ASP A 163 -11.25 -10.08 9.43
N LEU A 164 -11.13 -10.02 10.77
CA LEU A 164 -12.12 -9.39 11.63
C LEU A 164 -12.27 -7.88 11.36
N SER A 165 -11.18 -7.15 11.15
CA SER A 165 -11.23 -5.70 10.91
C SER A 165 -11.94 -5.35 9.60
N ILE A 166 -11.64 -6.08 8.52
CA ILE A 166 -12.26 -5.90 7.21
C ILE A 166 -13.74 -6.29 7.27
N ALA A 167 -14.05 -7.45 7.88
CA ALA A 167 -15.41 -7.91 8.07
C ALA A 167 -16.23 -6.93 8.92
N THR A 168 -15.66 -6.40 10.01
CA THR A 168 -16.33 -5.41 10.87
C THR A 168 -16.68 -4.15 10.07
N TYR A 169 -15.73 -3.62 9.29
CA TYR A 169 -16.02 -2.46 8.44
C TYR A 169 -17.10 -2.75 7.39
N ALA A 170 -17.03 -3.92 6.73
CA ALA A 170 -18.06 -4.36 5.78
C ALA A 170 -19.45 -4.42 6.43
N MET A 171 -19.54 -4.96 7.64
CA MET A 171 -20.77 -5.04 8.40
C MET A 171 -21.27 -3.66 8.84
N MET A 172 -20.39 -2.73 9.22
CA MET A 172 -20.78 -1.36 9.55
C MET A 172 -21.45 -0.65 8.37
N LEU A 173 -20.93 -0.84 7.15
CA LEU A 173 -21.50 -0.31 5.92
C LEU A 173 -22.82 -0.97 5.50
N SER A 174 -23.03 -2.24 5.85
CA SER A 174 -24.27 -2.95 5.52
C SER A 174 -25.43 -2.38 6.32
N ASN A 175 -26.64 -2.20 5.76
CA ASN A 175 -27.78 -1.67 6.53
C ASN A 175 -28.54 -2.77 7.32
N GLN A 176 -27.98 -3.97 7.42
CA GLN A 176 -28.64 -5.15 7.99
C GLN A 176 -28.19 -5.42 9.43
N ASN A 177 -29.11 -5.95 10.24
CA ASN A 177 -28.86 -6.60 11.55
C ASN A 177 -27.97 -5.81 12.53
N HIS A 178 -28.52 -4.73 13.12
CA HIS A 178 -27.81 -3.84 14.05
C HIS A 178 -27.12 -4.57 15.22
N HIS A 179 -27.72 -5.61 15.79
CA HIS A 179 -27.11 -6.37 16.90
C HIS A 179 -25.79 -7.03 16.51
N LEU A 180 -25.72 -7.65 15.32
CA LEU A 180 -24.50 -8.31 14.85
C LEU A 180 -23.38 -7.31 14.63
N LYS A 181 -23.68 -6.10 14.15
CA LYS A 181 -22.69 -5.02 14.00
C LYS A 181 -21.96 -4.75 15.32
N GLN A 182 -22.72 -4.64 16.41
CA GLN A 182 -22.15 -4.38 17.73
C GLN A 182 -21.29 -5.54 18.22
N ASP A 183 -21.65 -6.79 17.91
CA ASP A 183 -20.82 -7.96 18.22
C ASP A 183 -19.49 -7.96 17.45
N PHE A 184 -19.51 -7.62 16.15
CA PHE A 184 -18.30 -7.45 15.36
C PHE A 184 -17.40 -6.36 15.96
N MET A 185 -17.97 -5.18 16.24
CA MET A 185 -17.23 -4.05 16.81
C MET A 185 -16.63 -4.39 18.17
N LYS A 186 -17.42 -5.00 19.06
CA LYS A 186 -16.95 -5.42 20.39
C LYS A 186 -15.75 -6.37 20.29
N ARG A 187 -15.87 -7.45 19.49
CA ARG A 187 -14.78 -8.42 19.32
C ARG A 187 -13.54 -7.79 18.69
N LEU A 188 -13.71 -6.83 17.79
CA LEU A 188 -12.60 -6.08 17.22
C LEU A 188 -11.91 -5.25 18.33
N MET A 189 -12.67 -4.46 19.09
CA MET A 189 -12.13 -3.61 20.16
C MET A 189 -11.40 -4.40 21.25
N ASP A 190 -11.91 -5.58 21.62
CA ASP A 190 -11.28 -6.50 22.60
C ASP A 190 -9.89 -6.99 22.16
N LYS A 191 -9.59 -6.96 20.86
CA LYS A 191 -8.30 -7.38 20.27
C LYS A 191 -7.34 -6.21 20.03
N SER A 192 -7.71 -5.00 20.41
CA SER A 192 -6.84 -3.82 20.25
C SER A 192 -5.72 -3.80 21.29
N THR A 193 -4.59 -3.21 20.92
CA THR A 193 -3.46 -2.90 21.81
C THR A 193 -3.48 -1.42 22.14
N VAL A 194 -3.41 -1.08 23.43
CA VAL A 194 -3.35 0.30 23.92
C VAL A 194 -2.00 0.52 24.60
N TYR A 195 -1.31 1.62 24.28
CA TYR A 195 -0.04 1.96 24.91
C TYR A 195 0.16 3.47 25.06
N GLY A 196 1.20 3.86 25.81
CA GLY A 196 1.46 5.26 26.13
C GLY A 196 0.37 5.88 27.00
N ASN A 197 -0.12 5.11 28.00
CA ASN A 197 -1.21 5.51 28.88
C ASN A 197 -2.50 5.95 28.15
N GLY A 198 -2.88 5.22 27.09
CA GLY A 198 -4.06 5.54 26.27
C GLY A 198 -3.80 6.50 25.10
N THR A 199 -2.57 6.99 24.94
CA THR A 199 -2.22 7.90 23.84
C THR A 199 -2.36 7.24 22.47
N PHE A 200 -2.07 5.94 22.39
CA PHE A 200 -2.08 5.18 21.15
C PHE A 200 -2.94 3.93 21.28
N ARG A 201 -3.72 3.62 20.24
CA ARG A 201 -4.46 2.36 20.08
C ARG A 201 -4.24 1.81 18.69
N TYR A 202 -4.00 0.52 18.55
CA TYR A 202 -3.83 -0.12 17.25
C TYR A 202 -4.15 -1.61 17.30
N TRP A 203 -4.19 -2.25 16.13
CA TRP A 203 -4.37 -3.69 16.03
C TRP A 203 -3.08 -4.32 15.51
N ASN A 204 -2.39 -5.03 16.41
CA ASN A 204 -1.13 -5.65 16.09
C ASN A 204 -1.33 -6.90 15.24
N ARG A 205 -0.87 -6.83 13.99
CA ARG A 205 -0.83 -7.98 13.09
C ARG A 205 0.40 -7.94 12.20
N HIS A 206 1.58 -7.96 12.83
CA HIS A 206 2.88 -8.01 12.15
C HIS A 206 2.95 -7.06 10.95
N SER A 207 3.13 -7.60 9.74
CA SER A 207 3.14 -6.86 8.49
C SER A 207 1.85 -6.08 8.32
N HIS A 208 0.65 -6.62 8.47
CA HIS A 208 -0.60 -5.94 8.13
C HIS A 208 -1.21 -5.05 9.24
N SER A 209 -0.41 -4.63 10.23
CA SER A 209 -0.92 -3.82 11.36
C SER A 209 -1.53 -2.48 10.91
N ILE A 210 -0.97 -1.85 9.88
CA ILE A 210 -1.45 -0.55 9.38
C ILE A 210 -2.80 -0.70 8.68
N GLU A 211 -2.90 -1.63 7.73
CA GLU A 211 -4.16 -1.93 7.06
C GLU A 211 -5.27 -2.37 8.04
N THR A 212 -4.95 -3.28 8.97
CA THR A 212 -5.89 -3.74 10.02
C THR A 212 -6.40 -2.57 10.86
N THR A 213 -5.48 -1.69 11.29
CA THR A 213 -5.83 -0.52 12.11
C THR A 213 -6.60 0.53 11.30
N GLY A 214 -6.31 0.67 10.01
CA GLY A 214 -7.06 1.54 9.10
C GLY A 214 -8.50 1.08 8.90
N TYR A 215 -8.73 -0.23 8.71
CA TYR A 215 -10.09 -0.79 8.66
C TYR A 215 -10.83 -0.65 9.99
N ALA A 216 -10.14 -0.88 11.12
CA ALA A 216 -10.73 -0.65 12.43
C ALA A 216 -11.14 0.81 12.63
N LEU A 217 -10.30 1.77 12.25
CA LEU A 217 -10.63 3.19 12.29
C LEU A 217 -11.83 3.53 11.41
N LEU A 218 -11.88 3.02 10.18
CA LEU A 218 -13.04 3.21 9.29
C LEU A 218 -14.33 2.67 9.90
N ALA A 219 -14.28 1.49 10.53
CA ALA A 219 -15.42 0.92 11.24
C ALA A 219 -15.85 1.78 12.43
N MET A 220 -14.91 2.29 13.22
CA MET A 220 -15.20 3.16 14.37
C MET A 220 -15.81 4.49 13.96
N VAL A 221 -15.33 5.09 12.87
CA VAL A 221 -15.91 6.32 12.30
C VAL A 221 -17.34 6.06 11.82
N GLN A 222 -17.58 4.93 11.15
CA GLN A 222 -18.91 4.55 10.69
C GLN A 222 -19.89 4.27 11.84
N ASP A 223 -19.40 3.78 12.98
CA ASP A 223 -20.18 3.54 14.21
C ASP A 223 -20.31 4.80 15.10
N GLY A 224 -19.75 5.95 14.69
CA GLY A 224 -19.84 7.22 15.44
C GLY A 224 -18.91 7.33 16.66
N LYS A 225 -17.92 6.44 16.81
CA LYS A 225 -16.97 6.40 17.94
C LYS A 225 -15.79 7.37 17.75
N PHE A 226 -16.08 8.66 17.56
CA PHE A 226 -15.05 9.64 17.16
C PHE A 226 -13.99 9.89 18.23
N LEU A 227 -14.36 9.99 19.51
CA LEU A 227 -13.40 10.23 20.60
C LEU A 227 -12.43 9.05 20.77
N ASP A 228 -12.95 7.82 20.74
CA ASP A 228 -12.14 6.60 20.83
C ASP A 228 -11.24 6.38 19.60
N SER A 229 -11.54 7.07 18.49
CA SER A 229 -10.78 7.01 17.25
C SER A 229 -9.51 7.87 17.28
N VAL A 230 -9.40 8.86 18.17
CA VAL A 230 -8.24 9.76 18.25
C VAL A 230 -6.93 9.02 18.57
N PRO A 231 -6.87 8.10 19.56
CA PRO A 231 -5.67 7.28 19.80
C PRO A 231 -5.29 6.38 18.61
N VAL A 232 -6.28 5.96 17.81
CA VAL A 232 -6.07 5.16 16.60
C VAL A 232 -5.46 6.01 15.49
N MET A 233 -6.00 7.21 15.29
CA MET A 233 -5.45 8.21 14.36
C MET A 233 -4.00 8.55 14.70
N ARG A 234 -3.70 8.84 15.98
CA ARG A 234 -2.34 9.15 16.44
C ARG A 234 -1.37 8.03 16.08
N TRP A 235 -1.78 6.78 16.26
CA TRP A 235 -0.96 5.64 15.89
C TRP A 235 -0.75 5.59 14.37
N LEU A 236 -1.79 5.66 13.55
CA LEU A 236 -1.68 5.63 12.09
C LEU A 236 -0.80 6.77 11.55
N VAL A 237 -0.95 7.98 12.08
CA VAL A 237 -0.12 9.14 11.71
C VAL A 237 1.36 8.88 12.02
N SER A 238 1.67 8.22 13.15
CA SER A 238 3.05 7.86 13.51
C SER A 238 3.68 6.80 12.60
N GLN A 239 2.89 6.11 11.77
CA GLN A 239 3.38 5.10 10.82
C GLN A 239 3.60 5.66 9.39
N ARG A 240 3.42 6.98 9.19
CA ARG A 240 3.59 7.62 7.88
C ARG A 240 5.06 7.61 7.45
N TYR A 241 5.26 7.45 6.14
CA TYR A 241 6.54 7.58 5.44
C TYR A 241 6.90 9.05 5.22
N VAL A 242 8.15 9.33 4.81
CA VAL A 242 8.70 10.69 4.67
C VAL A 242 7.91 11.58 3.70
N THR A 243 7.25 10.99 2.71
CA THR A 243 6.40 11.65 1.72
C THR A 243 4.99 11.96 2.23
N GLY A 244 4.66 11.53 3.45
CA GLY A 244 3.32 11.60 4.03
C GLY A 244 2.38 10.46 3.63
N SER A 245 2.79 9.60 2.67
CA SER A 245 2.13 8.32 2.38
C SER A 245 2.44 7.29 3.46
N ILE A 246 1.97 6.05 3.33
CA ILE A 246 2.37 4.94 4.21
C ILE A 246 3.26 3.99 3.39
N PRO A 247 4.23 3.26 3.97
CA PRO A 247 5.26 2.56 3.17
C PRO A 247 4.75 1.54 2.13
N ARG A 248 3.50 1.08 2.20
CA ARG A 248 2.91 0.10 1.26
C ARG A 248 1.65 0.61 0.59
N THR A 249 1.26 -0.03 -0.50
CA THR A 249 0.13 0.37 -1.33
C THR A 249 -1.20 0.27 -0.60
N GLN A 250 -1.59 -0.92 -0.14
CA GLN A 250 -2.85 -1.12 0.58
C GLN A 250 -2.90 -0.31 1.87
N ASP A 251 -1.79 -0.29 2.63
CA ASP A 251 -1.67 0.58 3.79
C ASP A 251 -1.94 2.05 3.46
N THR A 252 -1.35 2.58 2.37
CA THR A 252 -1.57 3.97 1.96
C THR A 252 -3.03 4.19 1.64
N PHE A 253 -3.68 3.28 0.92
CA PHE A 253 -5.06 3.47 0.51
C PHE A 253 -6.03 3.43 1.69
N VAL A 254 -5.93 2.38 2.52
CA VAL A 254 -6.82 2.21 3.67
C VAL A 254 -6.50 3.24 4.74
N GLY A 255 -5.22 3.46 5.04
CA GLY A 255 -4.77 4.40 6.06
C GLY A 255 -5.12 5.84 5.73
N LEU A 256 -4.85 6.31 4.49
CA LEU A 256 -5.25 7.66 4.09
C LEU A 256 -6.77 7.80 4.07
N LYS A 257 -7.52 6.82 3.53
CA LYS A 257 -8.99 6.85 3.57
C LYS A 257 -9.52 6.97 5.00
N ALA A 258 -8.97 6.19 5.94
CA ALA A 258 -9.37 6.18 7.34
C ALA A 258 -9.07 7.52 8.03
N LEU A 259 -7.86 8.05 7.84
CA LEU A 259 -7.45 9.34 8.38
C LEU A 259 -8.30 10.48 7.82
N THR A 260 -8.54 10.49 6.50
CA THR A 260 -9.41 11.45 5.82
C THR A 260 -10.84 11.38 6.37
N LYS A 261 -11.44 10.18 6.48
CA LYS A 261 -12.81 10.03 6.98
C LYS A 261 -12.98 10.48 8.43
N LEU A 262 -11.99 10.24 9.28
CA LEU A 262 -12.02 10.79 10.63
C LEU A 262 -11.85 12.32 10.61
N ALA A 263 -10.88 12.82 9.85
CA ALA A 263 -10.58 14.25 9.77
C ALA A 263 -11.79 15.07 9.27
N GLU A 264 -12.59 14.54 8.34
CA GLU A 264 -13.86 15.14 7.89
C GLU A 264 -14.82 15.43 9.06
N VAL A 265 -14.79 14.63 10.12
CA VAL A 265 -15.71 14.73 11.26
C VAL A 265 -15.12 15.50 12.43
N ILE A 266 -13.81 15.35 12.70
CA ILE A 266 -13.19 15.91 13.91
C ILE A 266 -12.46 17.24 13.69
N SER A 267 -12.18 17.62 12.43
CA SER A 267 -11.42 18.84 12.15
C SER A 267 -12.26 20.08 12.45
N PRO A 268 -11.71 21.08 13.17
CA PRO A 268 -12.38 22.36 13.35
C PRO A 268 -12.64 23.05 12.01
N SER A 269 -13.67 23.90 11.95
CA SER A 269 -14.00 24.68 10.75
C SER A 269 -12.97 25.76 10.41
N ARG A 270 -12.06 26.08 11.35
CA ARG A 270 -10.99 27.06 11.18
C ARG A 270 -9.71 26.62 11.88
N ASN A 271 -8.58 26.97 11.27
CA ASN A 271 -7.27 26.92 11.87
C ASN A 271 -6.84 28.33 12.26
N ASP A 272 -6.45 28.50 13.53
CA ASP A 272 -5.85 29.69 14.11
C ASP A 272 -5.02 29.27 15.33
N TYR A 273 -3.78 28.84 15.07
CA TYR A 273 -2.87 28.42 16.13
C TYR A 273 -1.44 28.86 15.84
N PHE A 274 -0.70 29.08 16.93
CA PHE A 274 0.72 29.36 16.87
C PHE A 274 1.53 28.16 17.35
N ILE A 275 2.67 27.93 16.69
CA ILE A 275 3.65 26.90 17.05
C ILE A 275 4.96 27.60 17.43
N GLN A 276 5.48 27.27 18.61
CA GLN A 276 6.81 27.66 19.06
C GLN A 276 7.71 26.44 19.09
N LEU A 277 8.75 26.44 18.26
CA LEU A 277 9.79 25.43 18.18
C LEU A 277 11.07 25.96 18.82
N GLU A 278 11.57 25.24 19.82
CA GLU A 278 12.80 25.57 20.53
C GLU A 278 13.81 24.43 20.40
N TYR A 279 15.03 24.78 20.00
CA TYR A 279 16.16 23.86 20.00
C TYR A 279 17.46 24.64 20.25
N LYS A 280 18.30 24.12 21.15
CA LYS A 280 19.48 24.84 21.65
C LYS A 280 19.09 26.25 22.13
N ALA A 281 19.71 27.30 21.59
CA ALA A 281 19.42 28.70 21.87
C ALA A 281 18.57 29.37 20.76
N GLN A 282 17.96 28.59 19.86
CA GLN A 282 17.10 29.10 18.80
C GLN A 282 15.63 28.89 19.14
N THR A 283 14.84 29.92 18.85
CA THR A 283 13.37 29.87 18.93
C THR A 283 12.81 30.26 17.57
N LYS A 284 11.95 29.42 17.01
CA LYS A 284 11.19 29.66 15.78
C LYS A 284 9.71 29.69 16.10
N LYS A 285 8.99 30.65 15.51
CA LYS A 285 7.55 30.83 15.71
C LYS A 285 6.86 30.74 14.36
N PHE A 286 5.75 30.01 14.33
CA PHE A 286 4.91 29.82 13.15
C PHE A 286 3.48 30.15 13.53
N ILE A 287 2.77 30.82 12.64
CA ILE A 287 1.33 31.09 12.77
C ILE A 287 0.67 30.34 11.64
N VAL A 288 -0.33 29.53 11.96
CA VAL A 288 -1.07 28.72 10.99
C VAL A 288 -2.52 29.16 11.00
N THR A 289 -2.96 29.64 9.83
CA THR A 289 -4.34 30.06 9.60
C THR A 289 -5.05 29.10 8.65
N SER A 290 -6.37 29.24 8.49
CA SER A 290 -7.13 28.49 7.47
C SER A 290 -6.66 28.75 6.02
N GLN A 291 -5.82 29.75 5.76
CA GLN A 291 -5.25 29.99 4.44
C GLN A 291 -4.03 29.08 4.17
N ASP A 292 -3.43 28.52 5.23
CA ASP A 292 -2.19 27.75 5.17
C ASP A 292 -2.42 26.23 5.06
N ILE A 293 -3.61 25.78 4.67
CA ILE A 293 -4.01 24.34 4.64
C ILE A 293 -3.03 23.48 3.81
N VAL A 294 -2.39 24.07 2.80
CA VAL A 294 -1.48 23.38 1.88
C VAL A 294 -0.01 23.73 2.14
N THR A 295 0.27 24.76 2.94
CA THR A 295 1.62 25.27 3.17
C THR A 295 2.37 24.31 4.08
N GLN A 296 3.40 23.65 3.54
CA GLN A 296 4.33 22.87 4.34
C GLN A 296 5.47 23.78 4.80
N ILE A 297 5.55 24.00 6.12
CA ILE A 297 6.63 24.77 6.71
C ILE A 297 7.74 23.80 7.12
N PHE A 298 8.90 23.93 6.48
CA PHE A 298 10.10 23.14 6.80
C PHE A 298 11.07 23.98 7.62
N GLN A 299 11.64 23.35 8.65
CA GLN A 299 12.73 23.91 9.42
C GLN A 299 13.84 22.88 9.52
N ASP A 300 15.00 23.20 8.95
CA ASP A 300 16.18 22.36 9.10
C ASP A 300 16.71 22.43 10.53
N ILE A 301 16.92 21.26 11.12
CA ILE A 301 17.46 21.10 12.47
C ILE A 301 18.87 20.53 12.35
N PRO A 302 19.90 21.21 12.89
CA PRO A 302 21.27 20.72 12.85
C PRO A 302 21.42 19.33 13.48
N SER A 303 22.32 18.50 12.93
CA SER A 303 22.51 17.10 13.32
C SER A 303 23.02 16.90 14.76
N ASP A 304 23.58 17.94 15.38
CA ASP A 304 24.10 17.92 16.75
C ASP A 304 23.05 18.34 17.81
N VAL A 305 21.80 18.62 17.39
CA VAL A 305 20.67 18.88 18.29
C VAL A 305 20.19 17.57 18.92
N LYS A 306 20.17 17.51 20.25
CA LYS A 306 19.72 16.32 21.00
C LYS A 306 18.27 16.37 21.46
N LYS A 307 17.71 17.57 21.62
CA LYS A 307 16.36 17.80 22.14
C LYS A 307 15.71 18.96 21.42
N ILE A 308 14.43 18.82 21.17
CA ILE A 308 13.55 19.86 20.62
C ILE A 308 12.33 19.97 21.54
N TYR A 309 11.82 21.18 21.70
CA TYR A 309 10.59 21.45 22.44
C TYR A 309 9.61 22.14 21.50
N ILE A 310 8.37 21.65 21.46
CA ILE A 310 7.31 22.21 20.62
C ILE A 310 6.15 22.56 21.52
N SER A 311 5.74 23.83 21.51
CA SER A 311 4.54 24.31 22.17
C SER A 311 3.54 24.80 21.12
N VAL A 312 2.28 24.39 21.27
CA VAL A 312 1.18 24.77 20.39
C VAL A 312 0.10 25.42 21.23
N ALA A 313 -0.41 26.56 20.78
CA ALA A 313 -1.56 27.19 21.41
C ALA A 313 -2.45 27.90 20.39
N GLY A 314 -3.75 27.91 20.66
CA GLY A 314 -4.80 28.30 19.72
C GLY A 314 -5.74 27.14 19.41
N MET A 315 -6.42 27.22 18.28
CA MET A 315 -7.44 26.27 17.85
C MET A 315 -7.19 25.82 16.41
N GLY A 316 -7.21 24.52 16.17
CA GLY A 316 -7.14 23.98 14.81
C GLY A 316 -6.66 22.54 14.76
N PHE A 317 -6.39 22.08 13.55
CA PHE A 317 -5.82 20.78 13.26
C PHE A 317 -4.52 20.93 12.47
N GLY A 318 -3.49 20.17 12.84
CA GLY A 318 -2.17 20.24 12.22
C GLY A 318 -1.34 19.00 12.53
N LEU A 319 -0.34 18.75 11.68
CA LEU A 319 0.61 17.65 11.84
C LEU A 319 2.01 18.21 12.09
N LEU A 320 2.67 17.70 13.12
CA LEU A 320 4.06 18.02 13.45
C LEU A 320 4.91 16.79 13.16
N ASP A 321 5.68 16.84 12.07
CA ASP A 321 6.50 15.73 11.61
C ASP A 321 7.99 16.03 11.84
N VAL A 322 8.73 15.09 12.45
CA VAL A 322 10.20 15.13 12.53
C VAL A 322 10.76 14.06 11.60
N LYS A 323 11.54 14.49 10.60
CA LYS A 323 12.10 13.61 9.57
C LYS A 323 13.58 13.35 9.87
N TYR A 324 13.95 12.08 9.93
CA TYR A 324 15.34 11.65 10.13
C TYR A 324 15.88 11.08 8.81
N GLU A 325 16.98 11.63 8.33
CA GLU A 325 17.76 11.08 7.23
C GLU A 325 19.07 10.55 7.80
N TYR A 326 19.35 9.27 7.58
CA TYR A 326 20.51 8.59 8.15
C TYR A 326 21.23 7.80 7.05
N ALA A 327 22.56 7.87 7.07
CA ALA A 327 23.40 7.03 6.24
C ALA A 327 23.74 5.76 7.03
N THR A 328 23.49 4.59 6.45
CA THR A 328 23.92 3.31 7.00
C THR A 328 25.02 2.70 6.14
N ASP A 329 25.84 1.88 6.79
CA ASP A 329 26.86 1.10 6.10
C ASP A 329 26.22 0.00 5.26
N LEU A 330 26.70 -0.20 4.02
CA LEU A 330 26.16 -1.18 3.10
C LEU A 330 26.69 -2.57 3.47
N ARG A 331 25.84 -3.38 4.09
CA ARG A 331 26.20 -4.72 4.57
C ARG A 331 25.31 -5.79 3.97
N ASN A 332 25.88 -6.97 3.80
CA ASN A 332 25.11 -8.15 3.41
C ASN A 332 24.15 -8.51 4.54
N TYR A 333 22.90 -8.72 4.20
CA TYR A 333 21.85 -9.10 5.14
C TYR A 333 20.88 -10.05 4.45
N LYS A 334 20.43 -11.07 5.17
CA LYS A 334 19.47 -12.06 4.66
C LYS A 334 18.45 -12.35 5.76
N HIS A 335 17.18 -12.14 5.45
CA HIS A 335 16.07 -12.54 6.29
C HIS A 335 14.98 -13.18 5.44
N ARG A 336 14.89 -14.51 5.52
CA ARG A 336 13.86 -15.33 4.85
C ARG A 336 13.94 -15.35 3.32
N PHE A 337 14.88 -14.64 2.72
CA PHE A 337 15.34 -14.85 1.35
C PHE A 337 16.80 -15.30 1.36
N ASP A 338 17.12 -16.26 0.50
CA ASP A 338 18.49 -16.56 0.13
C ASP A 338 18.77 -15.93 -1.24
N LEU A 339 19.76 -15.05 -1.26
CA LEU A 339 20.23 -14.32 -2.44
C LEU A 339 21.69 -14.74 -2.68
N THR A 340 22.06 -15.04 -3.91
CA THR A 340 23.45 -15.32 -4.29
C THR A 340 23.78 -14.60 -5.58
N LEU A 341 24.98 -14.04 -5.63
CA LEU A 341 25.50 -13.29 -6.77
C LEU A 341 26.77 -13.98 -7.28
N GLU A 342 26.84 -14.19 -8.59
CA GLU A 342 28.00 -14.76 -9.27
C GLU A 342 28.35 -13.86 -10.46
N LYS A 343 29.53 -13.24 -10.43
CA LYS A 343 30.04 -12.48 -11.58
C LYS A 343 30.56 -13.48 -12.61
N LEU A 344 29.98 -13.46 -13.80
CA LEU A 344 30.42 -14.32 -14.90
C LEU A 344 31.59 -13.67 -15.63
N ASN A 345 32.53 -14.49 -16.09
CA ASN A 345 33.66 -14.02 -16.88
C ASN A 345 33.16 -13.50 -18.24
N THR A 346 33.62 -12.31 -18.61
CA THR A 346 33.36 -11.67 -19.89
C THR A 346 34.68 -11.44 -20.61
N SER A 347 34.66 -11.53 -21.94
CA SER A 347 35.85 -11.25 -22.76
C SER A 347 36.12 -9.75 -22.92
N LEU A 348 35.19 -8.91 -22.47
CA LEU A 348 35.17 -7.46 -22.66
C LEU A 348 35.23 -6.76 -21.30
N ASP A 349 36.26 -5.96 -21.07
CA ASP A 349 36.46 -5.22 -19.80
C ASP A 349 35.34 -4.21 -19.48
N TYR A 350 34.58 -3.82 -20.50
CA TYR A 350 33.44 -2.93 -20.35
C TYR A 350 32.11 -3.66 -20.16
N GLU A 351 32.08 -4.99 -20.17
CA GLU A 351 30.87 -5.79 -19.99
C GLU A 351 30.83 -6.41 -18.58
N LEU A 352 29.71 -6.25 -17.90
CA LEU A 352 29.39 -6.88 -16.63
C LEU A 352 28.26 -7.88 -16.84
N LYS A 353 28.53 -9.18 -16.66
CA LYS A 353 27.51 -10.22 -16.55
C LYS A 353 27.39 -10.67 -15.09
N LEU A 354 26.21 -10.50 -14.53
CA LEU A 354 25.92 -10.86 -13.15
C LEU A 354 24.79 -11.90 -13.13
N LYS A 355 25.11 -13.10 -12.65
CA LYS A 355 24.12 -14.13 -12.38
C LYS A 355 23.57 -13.96 -10.97
N ILE A 356 22.26 -13.83 -10.88
CA ILE A 356 21.52 -13.65 -9.64
C ILE A 356 20.65 -14.86 -9.46
N CYS A 357 20.70 -15.47 -8.28
CA CYS A 357 19.77 -16.53 -7.88
C CYS A 357 19.12 -16.17 -6.54
N VAL A 358 17.81 -16.37 -6.47
CA VAL A 358 16.99 -16.04 -5.31
C VAL A 358 16.05 -17.19 -4.97
N SER A 359 15.90 -17.49 -3.69
CA SER A 359 14.85 -18.38 -3.19
C SER A 359 14.28 -17.86 -1.87
N PHE A 360 13.03 -18.21 -1.58
CA PHE A 360 12.37 -17.92 -0.32
C PHE A 360 12.55 -19.07 0.65
N ASN A 361 12.85 -18.75 1.91
CA ASN A 361 12.96 -19.71 3.00
C ASN A 361 11.68 -19.66 3.87
N PRO A 362 10.69 -20.54 3.62
CA PRO A 362 9.40 -20.52 4.33
C PRO A 362 9.49 -20.99 5.79
N LYS A 363 8.47 -20.64 6.62
CA LYS A 363 8.38 -21.15 8.00
C LYS A 363 7.77 -22.55 8.02
N HIS A 364 6.79 -22.78 7.16
CA HIS A 364 6.09 -24.05 7.00
C HIS A 364 6.32 -24.61 5.61
N ARG A 365 6.30 -25.95 5.48
CA ARG A 365 6.42 -26.60 4.17
C ARG A 365 5.29 -26.12 3.26
N ASN A 366 5.62 -25.80 2.01
CA ASN A 366 4.75 -25.29 0.95
C ASN A 366 4.32 -23.82 1.06
N ASP A 367 4.75 -23.06 2.08
CA ASP A 367 4.53 -21.60 2.07
C ASP A 367 5.39 -20.94 0.99
N ARG A 368 4.82 -19.90 0.37
CA ARG A 368 5.51 -19.01 -0.57
C ARG A 368 5.56 -17.59 0.00
N SER A 369 6.37 -16.70 -0.56
CA SER A 369 6.30 -15.26 -0.28
C SER A 369 4.99 -14.67 -0.84
N ASN A 370 4.72 -13.40 -0.56
CA ASN A 370 3.83 -12.60 -1.40
C ASN A 370 4.55 -12.24 -2.71
N MET A 371 4.04 -11.26 -3.46
CA MET A 371 4.78 -10.68 -4.60
C MET A 371 6.21 -10.30 -4.16
N ALA A 372 7.20 -10.75 -4.91
CA ALA A 372 8.61 -10.54 -4.61
C ALA A 372 9.26 -9.71 -5.71
N LEU A 373 10.11 -8.77 -5.30
CA LEU A 373 10.82 -7.86 -6.18
C LEU A 373 12.32 -8.10 -6.05
N VAL A 374 13.03 -8.20 -7.18
CA VAL A 374 14.50 -8.22 -7.21
C VAL A 374 14.98 -6.97 -7.92
N GLU A 375 15.64 -6.10 -7.18
CA GLU A 375 16.25 -4.86 -7.67
C GLU A 375 17.76 -5.05 -7.81
N VAL A 376 18.27 -4.87 -9.02
CA VAL A 376 19.70 -4.87 -9.34
C VAL A 376 20.13 -3.44 -9.56
N ASN A 377 20.95 -2.91 -8.65
CA ASN A 377 21.58 -1.61 -8.82
C ASN A 377 22.97 -1.80 -9.42
N PHE A 378 23.28 -1.04 -10.48
CA PHE A 378 24.57 -1.15 -11.16
C PHE A 378 25.59 -0.12 -10.65
N PRO A 379 26.89 -0.45 -10.67
CA PRO A 379 27.92 0.51 -10.28
C PRO A 379 27.92 1.74 -11.18
N THR A 380 28.37 2.87 -10.64
CA THR A 380 28.42 4.14 -11.38
C THR A 380 29.14 3.99 -12.72
N GLY A 381 28.51 4.48 -13.78
CA GLY A 381 29.00 4.42 -15.15
C GLY A 381 28.65 3.14 -15.93
N TYR A 382 27.96 2.17 -15.31
CA TYR A 382 27.35 1.04 -16.00
C TYR A 382 25.89 1.33 -16.35
N ILE A 383 25.47 0.93 -17.54
CA ILE A 383 24.10 1.05 -18.04
C ILE A 383 23.70 -0.27 -18.70
N VAL A 384 22.47 -0.70 -18.45
CA VAL A 384 21.87 -1.85 -19.12
C VAL A 384 21.24 -1.48 -20.46
N ASP A 385 21.18 -2.44 -21.38
CA ASP A 385 20.41 -2.31 -22.61
C ASP A 385 18.91 -2.56 -22.35
N HIS A 386 18.07 -2.41 -23.37
CA HIS A 386 16.60 -2.52 -23.25
C HIS A 386 16.11 -3.89 -22.73
N ASN A 387 16.78 -4.99 -23.10
CA ASN A 387 16.44 -6.35 -22.67
C ASN A 387 17.61 -6.96 -21.91
N PRO A 388 17.80 -6.58 -20.63
CA PRO A 388 19.06 -6.84 -19.96
C PRO A 388 19.11 -8.17 -19.22
N ILE A 389 18.04 -8.98 -19.29
CA ILE A 389 17.90 -10.24 -18.58
C ILE A 389 17.90 -11.40 -19.58
N THR A 390 18.72 -12.40 -19.30
CA THR A 390 18.89 -13.63 -20.08
C THR A 390 18.96 -14.84 -19.13
N GLU A 391 18.88 -16.06 -19.66
CA GLU A 391 19.02 -17.30 -18.90
C GLU A 391 18.08 -17.39 -17.68
N ALA A 392 16.89 -16.79 -17.78
CA ALA A 392 15.90 -16.81 -16.72
C ALA A 392 15.32 -18.23 -16.55
N THR A 393 15.24 -18.68 -15.30
CA THR A 393 14.61 -19.97 -14.96
C THR A 393 13.12 -19.97 -15.32
N THR A 394 12.63 -21.08 -15.85
CA THR A 394 11.24 -21.22 -16.33
C THR A 394 10.25 -21.70 -15.26
N VAL A 395 10.74 -22.31 -14.18
CA VAL A 395 9.90 -22.89 -13.09
C VAL A 395 8.99 -21.83 -12.46
N ASN A 396 9.52 -20.63 -12.25
CA ASN A 396 8.77 -19.48 -11.76
C ASN A 396 9.21 -18.25 -12.56
N PRO A 397 8.48 -17.92 -13.64
CA PRO A 397 8.92 -16.92 -14.60
C PRO A 397 8.84 -15.51 -14.03
N ILE A 398 9.77 -14.66 -14.47
CA ILE A 398 9.70 -13.21 -14.26
C ILE A 398 8.46 -12.70 -14.99
N GLN A 399 7.62 -11.98 -14.27
CA GLN A 399 6.34 -11.49 -14.80
C GLN A 399 6.49 -10.19 -15.59
N THR A 400 7.32 -9.28 -15.09
CA THR A 400 7.67 -8.05 -15.79
C THR A 400 9.07 -7.61 -15.39
N ILE A 401 9.69 -6.80 -16.25
CA ILE A 401 11.00 -6.19 -16.04
C ILE A 401 10.85 -4.69 -16.24
N ASP A 402 11.28 -3.90 -15.27
CA ASP A 402 11.37 -2.45 -15.40
C ASP A 402 12.83 -2.01 -15.37
N VAL A 403 13.28 -1.37 -16.45
CA VAL A 403 14.56 -0.66 -16.48
C VAL A 403 14.34 0.77 -15.99
N ARG A 404 15.03 1.17 -14.93
CA ARG A 404 14.84 2.46 -14.24
C ARG A 404 16.08 3.33 -14.31
N PHE A 405 15.88 4.62 -14.03
CA PHE A 405 16.97 5.60 -13.86
C PHE A 405 17.97 5.63 -15.02
N GLY A 406 17.46 5.62 -16.26
CA GLY A 406 18.31 5.64 -17.45
C GLY A 406 19.16 4.37 -17.65
N GLY A 407 18.72 3.22 -17.10
CA GLY A 407 19.42 1.94 -17.22
C GLY A 407 20.43 1.65 -16.12
N THR A 408 20.37 2.37 -14.99
CA THR A 408 21.26 2.15 -13.83
C THR A 408 20.64 1.25 -12.75
N SER A 409 19.36 0.90 -12.88
CA SER A 409 18.68 -0.09 -12.05
C SER A 409 17.73 -0.95 -12.87
N VAL A 410 17.65 -2.24 -12.55
CA VAL A 410 16.71 -3.20 -13.15
C VAL A 410 15.87 -3.82 -12.05
N MET A 411 14.55 -3.80 -12.22
CA MET A 411 13.59 -4.40 -11.30
C MET A 411 12.91 -5.59 -11.97
N ALA A 412 13.08 -6.78 -11.42
CA ALA A 412 12.38 -8.00 -11.84
C ALA A 412 11.26 -8.35 -10.86
N TYR A 413 10.08 -8.64 -11.40
CA TYR A 413 8.86 -8.89 -10.61
C TYR A 413 8.47 -10.36 -10.68
N TYR A 414 8.17 -10.95 -9.52
CA TYR A 414 7.67 -12.31 -9.39
C TYR A 414 6.34 -12.32 -8.65
N ALA A 415 5.39 -13.15 -9.11
CA ALA A 415 4.09 -13.29 -8.46
C ALA A 415 4.22 -13.79 -7.01
N SER A 416 5.11 -14.76 -6.78
CA SER A 416 5.58 -15.22 -5.47
C SER A 416 6.86 -16.05 -5.64
N MET A 417 7.63 -16.25 -4.58
CA MET A 417 8.79 -17.15 -4.54
C MET A 417 8.61 -18.20 -3.46
N GLY A 418 8.98 -19.44 -3.76
CA GLY A 418 9.13 -20.54 -2.81
C GLY A 418 10.58 -20.95 -2.68
N THR A 419 10.81 -22.23 -2.36
CA THR A 419 12.16 -22.81 -2.22
C THR A 419 12.85 -23.05 -3.56
N GLU A 420 12.14 -22.92 -4.68
CA GLU A 420 12.76 -23.00 -6.00
C GLU A 420 13.79 -21.88 -6.21
N LYS A 421 14.86 -22.19 -6.95
CA LYS A 421 15.86 -21.20 -7.33
C LYS A 421 15.38 -20.41 -8.53
N ASN A 422 15.10 -19.13 -8.31
CA ASN A 422 14.75 -18.15 -9.31
C ASN A 422 16.05 -17.49 -9.78
N CYS A 423 16.59 -17.94 -10.91
CA CYS A 423 17.86 -17.44 -11.41
C CYS A 423 17.68 -16.69 -12.72
N PHE A 424 18.52 -15.68 -12.93
CA PHE A 424 18.67 -15.00 -14.21
C PHE A 424 20.05 -14.34 -14.30
N VAL A 425 20.50 -14.09 -15.52
CA VAL A 425 21.74 -13.34 -15.80
C VAL A 425 21.36 -11.97 -16.29
N THR A 426 21.95 -10.93 -15.70
CA THR A 426 21.82 -9.57 -16.20
C THR A 426 23.12 -9.02 -16.76
N THR A 427 23.02 -8.31 -17.87
CA THR A 427 24.16 -7.73 -18.60
C THR A 427 24.10 -6.21 -18.58
N ALA A 428 25.19 -5.57 -18.17
CA ALA A 428 25.37 -4.13 -18.20
C ALA A 428 26.71 -3.74 -18.83
N TYR A 429 26.78 -2.55 -19.43
CA TYR A 429 27.97 -2.06 -20.11
C TYR A 429 28.48 -0.77 -19.49
N ARG A 430 29.80 -0.66 -19.34
CA ARG A 430 30.49 0.54 -18.87
C ARG A 430 30.44 1.63 -19.95
N ARG A 431 29.46 2.52 -19.86
CA ARG A 431 29.30 3.67 -20.78
C ARG A 431 30.14 4.88 -20.35
N PHE A 432 30.46 4.98 -19.06
CA PHE A 432 31.26 6.09 -18.52
C PHE A 432 32.47 5.59 -17.73
N LYS A 433 33.62 6.23 -17.93
CA LYS A 433 34.85 5.96 -17.17
C LYS A 433 34.74 6.65 -15.82
N VAL A 434 34.76 5.87 -14.74
CA VAL A 434 34.65 6.34 -13.35
C VAL A 434 35.68 5.58 -12.53
N ALA A 435 36.53 6.29 -11.79
CA ALA A 435 37.51 5.70 -10.87
C ALA A 435 36.94 5.67 -9.43
N VAL A 436 37.51 4.83 -8.57
CA VAL A 436 37.14 4.73 -7.13
C VAL A 436 35.64 4.49 -6.94
N LYS A 437 35.12 3.47 -7.65
CA LYS A 437 33.70 3.11 -7.57
C LYS A 437 33.38 2.51 -6.21
N ARG A 438 32.26 2.92 -5.62
CA ARG A 438 31.69 2.22 -4.47
C ARG A 438 31.04 0.90 -4.92
N PRO A 439 30.92 -0.08 -4.01
CA PRO A 439 30.17 -1.31 -4.29
C PRO A 439 28.73 -0.99 -4.68
N ALA A 440 28.20 -1.77 -5.61
CA ALA A 440 26.79 -1.79 -5.95
C ALA A 440 26.09 -2.94 -5.19
N TYR A 441 24.77 -3.08 -5.33
CA TYR A 441 24.04 -4.11 -4.59
C TYR A 441 22.84 -4.65 -5.36
N VAL A 442 22.47 -5.88 -5.01
CA VAL A 442 21.21 -6.51 -5.37
C VAL A 442 20.37 -6.63 -4.12
N PHE A 443 19.10 -6.26 -4.23
CA PHE A 443 18.14 -6.29 -3.15
C PHE A 443 16.91 -7.08 -3.56
N VAL A 444 16.50 -8.05 -2.73
CA VAL A 444 15.23 -8.74 -2.86
C VAL A 444 14.36 -8.46 -1.65
N GLN A 445 13.07 -8.24 -1.86
CA GLN A 445 12.10 -8.10 -0.78
C GLN A 445 10.74 -8.70 -1.13
N ASP A 446 10.02 -9.14 -0.10
CA ASP A 446 8.58 -9.34 -0.15
C ASP A 446 7.88 -7.98 -0.14
N TYR A 447 7.04 -7.74 -1.13
CA TYR A 447 6.39 -6.44 -1.35
C TYR A 447 5.41 -6.05 -0.25
N TYR A 448 4.72 -7.04 0.34
CA TYR A 448 3.69 -6.80 1.35
C TYR A 448 4.21 -7.00 2.78
N ASP A 449 5.34 -7.68 2.96
CA ASP A 449 6.10 -7.77 4.22
C ASP A 449 7.60 -7.44 4.02
N PRO A 450 7.97 -6.15 3.91
CA PRO A 450 9.35 -5.73 3.62
C PRO A 450 10.40 -6.16 4.64
N LYS A 451 10.00 -6.66 5.82
CA LYS A 451 10.95 -7.25 6.79
C LYS A 451 11.59 -8.53 6.24
N LEU A 452 10.90 -9.23 5.33
CA LEU A 452 11.39 -10.39 4.61
C LEU A 452 12.17 -9.88 3.38
N ASN A 453 13.48 -9.79 3.51
CA ASN A 453 14.34 -9.26 2.46
C ASN A 453 15.75 -9.84 2.53
N ALA A 454 16.51 -9.67 1.46
CA ALA A 454 17.94 -9.89 1.46
C ALA A 454 18.64 -8.84 0.59
N ILE A 455 19.82 -8.42 1.00
CA ILE A 455 20.70 -7.52 0.26
C ILE A 455 22.08 -8.13 0.17
N MET A 456 22.68 -8.08 -1.01
CA MET A 456 24.06 -8.44 -1.24
C MET A 456 24.76 -7.37 -2.07
N HIS A 457 25.90 -6.88 -1.56
CA HIS A 457 26.76 -5.99 -2.32
C HIS A 457 27.71 -6.79 -3.21
N TYR A 458 28.15 -6.16 -4.30
CA TYR A 458 29.14 -6.69 -5.21
C TYR A 458 29.99 -5.55 -5.78
N GLU A 459 31.20 -5.89 -6.19
CA GLU A 459 32.14 -4.96 -6.78
C GLU A 459 32.49 -5.36 -8.21
N VAL A 460 32.92 -4.37 -8.99
CA VAL A 460 33.50 -4.61 -10.29
C VAL A 460 34.97 -4.26 -10.17
N THR A 461 35.83 -5.21 -10.54
CA THR A 461 37.28 -5.00 -10.62
C THR A 461 37.59 -3.77 -11.50
N PRO A 462 38.62 -2.98 -11.14
CA PRO A 462 39.01 -1.76 -11.85
C PRO A 462 39.14 -1.89 -13.37
#